data_AF-A0AAJ2Z140-F1
#
_entry.id   AF-A0AAJ2Z140-F1
#
_cell.length_a   1.000
_cell.length_b   1.000
_cell.length_c   1.000
_cell.angle_alpha   90.00
_cell.angle_beta   90.00
_cell.angle_gamma   90.00
#
_symmetry.space_group_name_H-M   'P 1'
#
loop_
_entity.id
_entity.type
_entity.pdbx_description
1 polymer ?
#
loop_
_entity_poly.entity_id
_entity_poly.type
_entity_poly.pdbx_seq_one_letter_code
_entity_poly.pdbx_strand_id
1 'polypeptide(L)'
;GLDTFHTIAEMKPTNLDLFKGTTVIGIISFFAWGLGYFGQPHILVRFMSIRTVKLFPLTRRIGIAWMIVGLLGAVLVGLLGIAFVPAQGVHIQDPETLFILMSQLLFHPLVGGFLLAAILAAIMSTISSQLLVTSSSLTEDFYKLIRGDKANA
;
A
#
# COMPACT_ATOMS: atom_id res chain seq x y z
N GLY A 1 22.19 -13.06 -17.59
CA GLY A 1 21.86 -11.73 -18.15
C GLY A 1 20.78 -11.87 -19.21
N LEU A 2 21.09 -12.60 -20.29
CA LEU A 2 20.13 -13.09 -21.29
C LEU A 2 19.44 -14.40 -20.85
N ASP A 3 20.09 -15.19 -20.00
CA ASP A 3 19.58 -16.49 -19.54
C ASP A 3 18.38 -16.36 -18.60
N THR A 4 18.33 -15.27 -17.83
CA THR A 4 17.22 -14.93 -16.94
C THR A 4 15.93 -14.65 -17.71
N PHE A 5 16.03 -14.08 -18.91
CA PHE A 5 14.88 -13.83 -19.78
C PHE A 5 14.33 -15.13 -20.40
N HIS A 6 15.20 -16.11 -20.67
CA HIS A 6 14.78 -17.43 -21.15
C HIS A 6 14.14 -18.28 -20.03
N THR A 7 14.63 -18.19 -18.78
CA THR A 7 13.98 -18.87 -17.63
C THR A 7 12.59 -18.29 -17.32
N ILE A 8 12.37 -16.98 -17.53
CA ILE A 8 11.04 -16.35 -17.38
C ILE A 8 10.06 -16.86 -18.45
N ALA A 9 10.55 -17.17 -19.66
CA ALA A 9 9.72 -17.72 -20.74
C ALA A 9 9.29 -19.18 -20.49
N GLU A 10 10.03 -19.94 -19.68
CA GLU A 10 9.73 -21.33 -19.32
C GLU A 10 8.96 -21.49 -17.99
N MET A 11 8.87 -20.44 -17.16
CA MET A 11 8.04 -20.49 -15.94
C MET A 11 6.55 -20.49 -16.30
N LYS A 12 5.97 -21.70 -16.23
CA LYS A 12 4.56 -22.09 -16.33
C LYS A 12 3.53 -20.92 -16.34
N PRO A 13 2.54 -20.94 -17.26
CA PRO A 13 1.44 -19.97 -17.35
C PRO A 13 0.52 -19.92 -16.11
N THR A 14 0.81 -20.72 -15.08
CA THR A 14 0.09 -20.80 -13.81
C THR A 14 0.39 -19.65 -12.84
N ASN A 15 1.57 -19.01 -12.93
CA ASN A 15 1.94 -17.88 -12.06
C ASN A 15 1.45 -16.52 -12.58
N LEU A 16 0.86 -16.49 -13.77
CA LEU A 16 0.23 -15.32 -14.40
C LEU A 16 -1.30 -15.31 -14.25
N ASP A 17 -1.87 -16.34 -13.63
CA ASP A 17 -3.29 -16.37 -13.28
C ASP A 17 -3.52 -15.41 -12.10
N LEU A 18 -3.85 -14.15 -12.42
CA LEU A 18 -4.27 -13.12 -11.46
C LEU A 18 -5.45 -13.60 -10.57
N PHE A 19 -6.13 -14.67 -11.00
CA PHE A 19 -7.31 -15.26 -10.40
C PHE A 19 -7.08 -16.61 -9.68
N LYS A 20 -5.87 -17.19 -9.70
CA LYS A 20 -5.59 -18.42 -8.93
C LYS A 20 -5.31 -18.07 -7.46
N GLY A 21 -6.29 -18.34 -6.60
CA GLY A 21 -6.22 -18.13 -5.15
C GLY A 21 -7.14 -17.03 -4.64
N THR A 22 -7.74 -16.23 -5.53
CA THR A 22 -8.81 -15.29 -5.18
C THR A 22 -10.12 -16.06 -5.04
N THR A 23 -10.52 -16.29 -3.79
CA THR A 23 -11.89 -16.75 -3.51
C THR A 23 -12.88 -15.65 -3.89
N VAL A 24 -14.13 -16.01 -4.19
CA VAL A 24 -15.23 -15.03 -4.38
C VAL A 24 -15.29 -14.07 -3.19
N ILE A 25 -15.01 -14.57 -1.98
CA ILE A 25 -14.87 -13.81 -0.75
C ILE A 25 -13.70 -12.81 -0.83
N GLY A 26 -12.53 -13.22 -1.34
CA GLY A 26 -11.39 -12.33 -1.53
C GLY A 26 -11.71 -11.15 -2.45
N ILE A 27 -12.41 -11.39 -3.56
CA ILE A 27 -12.83 -10.33 -4.49
C ILE A 27 -13.78 -9.35 -3.78
N ILE A 28 -14.80 -9.87 -3.08
CA ILE A 28 -15.73 -9.03 -2.31
C ILE A 28 -14.99 -8.22 -1.24
N SER A 29 -14.02 -8.82 -0.54
CA SER A 29 -13.19 -8.14 0.46
C SER A 29 -12.35 -7.02 -0.14
N PHE A 30 -11.77 -7.20 -1.34
CA PHE A 30 -11.05 -6.14 -2.03
C PHE A 30 -11.98 -4.98 -2.44
N PHE A 31 -13.20 -5.29 -2.90
CA PHE A 31 -14.21 -4.27 -3.17
C PHE A 31 -14.66 -3.57 -1.89
N ALA A 32 -14.84 -4.30 -0.78
CA ALA A 32 -15.19 -3.72 0.52
C ALA A 32 -14.10 -2.78 1.03
N TRP A 33 -12.83 -3.14 0.85
CA TRP A 33 -11.69 -2.28 1.18
C TRP A 33 -11.64 -1.03 0.30
N GLY A 34 -11.81 -1.20 -1.03
CA GLY A 34 -11.82 -0.08 -1.98
C GLY A 34 -13.00 0.89 -1.79
N LEU A 35 -14.19 0.38 -1.48
CA LEU A 35 -15.37 1.19 -1.17
C LEU A 35 -15.25 1.86 0.21
N GLY A 36 -14.70 1.17 1.20
CA GLY A 36 -14.49 1.69 2.55
C GLY A 36 -13.44 2.79 2.64
N TYR A 37 -12.46 2.82 1.72
CA TYR A 37 -11.39 3.83 1.69
C TYR A 37 -11.91 5.27 1.65
N PHE A 38 -13.00 5.53 0.91
CA PHE A 38 -13.61 6.85 0.82
C PHE A 38 -14.26 7.33 2.13
N GLY A 39 -14.61 6.41 3.04
CA GLY A 39 -15.22 6.72 4.33
C GLY A 39 -14.21 6.98 5.44
N GLN A 40 -12.90 6.76 5.21
CA GLN A 40 -11.92 6.90 6.27
C GLN A 40 -11.66 8.39 6.56
N PRO A 41 -11.77 8.84 7.83
CA PRO A 41 -11.67 10.26 8.17
C PRO A 41 -10.36 10.88 7.71
N HIS A 42 -9.25 10.14 7.76
CA HIS A 42 -7.93 10.60 7.37
C HIS A 42 -7.80 11.05 5.90
N ILE A 43 -8.61 10.47 5.00
CA ILE A 43 -8.69 10.88 3.60
C ILE A 43 -9.74 11.97 3.42
N LEU A 44 -10.89 11.85 4.10
CA LEU A 44 -12.00 12.78 4.01
C LEU A 44 -11.61 14.21 4.46
N VAL A 45 -10.87 14.35 5.58
CA VAL A 45 -10.43 15.66 6.07
C VAL A 45 -9.44 16.35 5.12
N ARG A 46 -8.66 15.58 4.34
CA ARG A 46 -7.75 16.12 3.32
C ARG A 46 -8.51 16.65 2.11
N PHE A 47 -9.63 16.03 1.76
CA PHE A 47 -10.51 16.54 0.71
C PHE A 47 -11.35 17.75 1.18
N MET A 48 -11.73 17.77 2.46
CA MET A 48 -12.51 18.86 3.05
C MET A 48 -11.70 20.16 3.22
N SER A 49 -10.37 20.09 3.29
CA SER A 49 -9.49 21.26 3.36
C SER A 49 -9.29 21.98 2.02
N ILE A 50 -9.82 21.43 0.91
CA ILE A 50 -9.72 22.03 -0.42
C ILE A 50 -10.64 23.26 -0.49
N ARG A 51 -10.03 24.45 -0.64
CA ARG A 51 -10.72 25.76 -0.63
C ARG A 51 -11.67 26.00 -1.80
N THR A 52 -11.55 25.26 -2.90
CA THR A 52 -12.36 25.48 -4.11
C THR A 52 -12.64 24.18 -4.84
N VAL A 53 -13.92 23.90 -5.10
CA VAL A 53 -14.39 22.70 -5.81
C VAL A 53 -13.79 22.55 -7.21
N LYS A 54 -13.41 23.67 -7.86
CA LYS A 54 -12.73 23.69 -9.16
C LYS A 54 -11.36 22.99 -9.15
N LEU A 55 -10.68 22.92 -8.00
CA LEU A 55 -9.38 22.23 -7.86
C LEU A 55 -9.54 20.72 -7.61
N PHE A 56 -10.73 20.27 -7.21
CA PHE A 56 -11.01 18.87 -6.88
C PHE A 56 -10.65 17.87 -7.99
N PRO A 57 -11.03 18.05 -9.27
CA PRO A 57 -10.68 17.10 -10.33
C PRO A 57 -9.16 17.05 -10.58
N LEU A 58 -8.45 18.16 -10.42
CA LEU A 58 -6.99 18.22 -10.59
C LEU A 58 -6.29 17.46 -9.45
N THR A 59 -6.62 17.76 -8.20
CA THR A 59 -6.06 17.09 -7.01
C THR A 59 -6.29 15.59 -7.06
N ARG A 60 -7.50 15.15 -7.45
CA ARG A 60 -7.82 13.73 -7.62
C ARG A 60 -6.96 13.06 -8.69
N ARG A 61 -6.78 13.70 -9.85
CA ARG A 61 -5.97 13.14 -10.95
C ARG A 61 -4.52 12.95 -10.52
N ILE A 62 -3.94 13.93 -9.83
CA ILE A 62 -2.56 13.85 -9.34
C ILE A 62 -2.42 12.73 -8.31
N GLY A 63 -3.34 12.64 -7.34
CA GLY A 63 -3.31 11.58 -6.32
C GLY A 63 -3.47 10.18 -6.91
N ILE A 64 -4.45 9.99 -7.80
CA ILE A 64 -4.69 8.69 -8.46
C ILE A 64 -3.52 8.32 -9.38
N ALA A 65 -2.96 9.26 -10.14
CA ALA A 65 -1.81 8.99 -11.00
C ALA A 65 -0.60 8.49 -10.21
N TRP A 66 -0.27 9.15 -9.09
CA TRP A 66 0.80 8.71 -8.21
C TRP A 66 0.53 7.34 -7.57
N MET A 67 -0.71 7.06 -7.20
CA MET A 67 -1.11 5.76 -6.67
C MET A 67 -0.93 4.64 -7.71
N ILE A 68 -1.34 4.88 -8.96
CA ILE A 68 -1.17 3.92 -10.06
C ILE A 68 0.31 3.63 -10.29
N VAL A 69 1.15 4.66 -10.32
CA VAL A 69 2.61 4.50 -10.49
C VAL A 69 3.21 3.65 -9.36
N GLY A 70 2.82 3.91 -8.10
CA GLY A 70 3.26 3.12 -6.95
C GLY A 70 2.80 1.65 -7.01
N LEU A 71 1.54 1.41 -7.37
CA LEU A 71 1.00 0.06 -7.52
C LEU A 71 1.68 -0.72 -8.64
N LEU A 72 1.92 -0.06 -9.78
CA LEU A 72 2.61 -0.67 -10.91
C LEU A 72 4.05 -1.06 -10.53
N GLY A 73 4.75 -0.19 -9.78
CA GLY A 73 6.06 -0.51 -9.21
C GLY A 73 6.02 -1.71 -8.26
N ALA A 74 5.04 -1.78 -7.35
CA ALA A 74 4.90 -2.90 -6.42
C ALA A 74 4.63 -4.23 -7.15
N VAL A 75 3.76 -4.23 -8.17
CA VAL A 75 3.48 -5.42 -8.99
C VAL A 75 4.72 -5.88 -9.75
N LEU A 76 5.47 -4.95 -10.35
CA LEU A 76 6.72 -5.30 -11.05
C LEU A 76 7.75 -5.94 -10.11
N VAL A 77 7.92 -5.40 -8.89
CA VAL A 77 8.84 -6.01 -7.91
C VAL A 77 8.36 -7.39 -7.47
N GLY A 78 7.05 -7.59 -7.29
CA GLY A 78 6.48 -8.90 -7.00
C GLY A 78 6.73 -9.92 -8.11
N LEU A 79 6.50 -9.53 -9.37
CA LEU A 79 6.75 -10.38 -10.55
C LEU A 79 8.23 -10.75 -10.68
N LEU A 80 9.14 -9.78 -10.52
CA LEU A 80 10.58 -10.03 -10.52
C LEU A 80 10.97 -10.96 -9.37
N GLY A 81 10.41 -10.76 -8.18
CA GLY A 81 10.67 -11.61 -7.01
C GLY A 81 10.27 -13.08 -7.22
N ILE A 82 9.14 -13.36 -7.87
CA ILE A 82 8.70 -14.73 -8.19
C ILE A 82 9.71 -15.46 -9.09
N ALA A 83 10.34 -14.75 -10.02
CA ALA A 83 11.35 -15.34 -10.90
C ALA A 83 12.74 -15.45 -10.25
N PHE A 84 13.12 -14.48 -9.40
CA PHE A 84 14.47 -14.36 -8.84
C PHE A 84 14.67 -15.21 -7.57
N VAL A 85 13.64 -15.39 -6.76
CA VAL A 85 13.70 -16.13 -5.48
C VAL A 85 14.02 -17.62 -5.68
N PRO A 86 13.35 -18.36 -6.59
CA PRO A 86 13.70 -19.75 -6.89
C PRO A 86 15.10 -19.88 -7.50
N ALA A 87 15.53 -18.89 -8.28
CA ALA A 87 16.84 -18.90 -8.94
C ALA A 87 18.01 -18.76 -7.94
N GLN A 88 17.78 -18.21 -6.74
CA GLN A 88 18.77 -18.13 -5.67
C GLN A 88 18.62 -19.22 -4.59
N GLY A 89 17.64 -20.11 -4.72
CA GLY A 89 17.40 -21.18 -3.74
C GLY A 89 16.93 -20.69 -2.36
N VAL A 90 16.48 -19.43 -2.25
CA VAL A 90 15.97 -18.86 -1.00
C VAL A 90 14.47 -19.14 -0.91
N HIS A 91 14.01 -19.68 0.21
CA HIS A 91 12.57 -19.86 0.46
C HIS A 91 12.02 -18.64 1.21
N ILE A 92 11.15 -17.86 0.57
CA ILE A 92 10.44 -16.76 1.21
C ILE A 92 9.30 -17.36 2.04
N GLN A 93 9.37 -17.23 3.37
CA GLN A 93 8.27 -17.60 4.26
C GLN A 93 7.20 -16.51 4.28
N ASP A 94 7.62 -15.23 4.28
CA ASP A 94 6.73 -14.07 4.35
C ASP A 94 6.79 -13.23 3.06
N PRO A 95 5.71 -13.21 2.24
CA PRO A 95 5.64 -12.43 1.01
C PRO A 95 5.90 -10.92 1.22
N GLU A 96 5.62 -10.39 2.41
CA GLU A 96 5.85 -8.98 2.76
C GLU A 96 7.35 -8.62 2.79
N THR A 97 8.22 -9.60 3.07
CA THR A 97 9.68 -9.40 3.12
C THR A 97 10.35 -9.45 1.75
N LEU A 98 9.62 -9.87 0.71
CA LEU A 98 10.14 -10.05 -0.64
C LEU A 98 10.80 -8.78 -1.18
N PHE A 99 10.16 -7.62 -0.98
CA PHE A 99 10.71 -6.33 -1.41
C PHE A 99 12.03 -6.02 -0.70
N ILE A 100 12.10 -6.26 0.61
CA ILE A 100 13.28 -5.99 1.44
C ILE A 100 14.44 -6.89 1.00
N LEU A 101 14.17 -8.18 0.81
CA LEU A 101 15.17 -9.15 0.36
C LEU A 101 15.70 -8.79 -1.04
N MET A 102 14.80 -8.47 -1.98
CA MET A 102 15.18 -8.06 -3.33
C MET A 102 15.99 -6.76 -3.33
N SER A 103 15.63 -5.78 -2.51
CA SER A 103 16.39 -4.54 -2.36
C SER A 103 17.82 -4.79 -1.88
N GLN A 104 18.01 -5.69 -0.90
CA GLN A 104 19.33 -6.04 -0.38
C GLN A 104 20.17 -6.88 -1.35
N LEU A 105 19.53 -7.71 -2.18
CA LEU A 105 20.20 -8.58 -3.15
C LEU A 105 20.57 -7.85 -4.45
N LEU A 106 19.75 -6.91 -4.90
CA LEU A 106 19.94 -6.19 -6.17
C LEU A 106 20.82 -4.95 -6.01
N PHE A 107 20.84 -4.33 -4.83
CA PHE A 107 21.58 -3.10 -4.57
C PHE A 107 22.74 -3.30 -3.58
N HIS A 108 23.74 -2.41 -3.65
CA HIS A 108 24.82 -2.37 -2.68
C HIS A 108 24.28 -2.13 -1.26
N PRO A 109 24.86 -2.72 -0.20
CA PRO A 109 24.36 -2.62 1.19
C PRO A 109 24.00 -1.22 1.68
N LEU A 110 24.76 -0.19 1.25
CA LEU A 110 24.48 1.21 1.58
C LEU A 110 23.17 1.72 0.97
N VAL A 111 22.89 1.36 -0.29
CA VAL A 111 21.66 1.74 -0.99
C VAL A 111 20.48 0.91 -0.47
N GLY A 112 20.68 -0.39 -0.23
CA GLY A 112 19.67 -1.25 0.39
C GLY A 112 19.24 -0.75 1.78
N GLY A 113 20.20 -0.32 2.60
CA GLY A 113 19.94 0.30 3.90
C GLY A 113 19.18 1.63 3.79
N PHE A 114 19.55 2.49 2.83
CA PHE A 114 18.83 3.74 2.56
C PHE A 114 17.39 3.49 2.11
N LEU A 115 17.16 2.52 1.23
CA LEU A 115 15.82 2.13 0.78
C LEU A 115 14.95 1.59 1.92
N LEU A 116 15.54 0.77 2.80
CA LEU A 116 14.86 0.29 4.00
C LEU A 116 14.46 1.45 4.93
N ALA A 117 15.38 2.40 5.15
CA ALA A 117 15.10 3.59 5.94
C ALA A 117 13.98 4.44 5.31
N ALA A 118 13.97 4.59 3.99
CA ALA A 118 12.92 5.31 3.26
C ALA A 118 11.54 4.68 3.43
N ILE A 119 11.44 3.35 3.39
CA ILE A 119 10.17 2.64 3.62
C ILE A 119 9.70 2.82 5.05
N LEU A 120 10.60 2.64 6.03
CA LEU A 120 10.26 2.87 7.44
C LEU A 120 9.78 4.30 7.68
N ALA A 121 10.42 5.30 7.07
CA ALA A 121 9.99 6.69 7.13
C ALA A 121 8.60 6.91 6.50
N ALA A 122 8.30 6.28 5.36
CA ALA A 122 6.99 6.34 4.71
C ALA A 122 5.88 5.69 5.57
N ILE A 123 6.18 4.55 6.20
CA ILE A 123 5.28 3.88 7.14
C ILE A 123 5.01 4.76 8.35
N MET A 124 6.05 5.36 8.95
CA MET A 124 5.89 6.29 10.07
C MET A 124 5.01 7.50 9.70
N SER A 125 5.16 8.07 8.50
CA SER A 125 4.30 9.18 8.03
C SER A 125 2.82 8.78 7.96
N THR A 126 2.54 7.53 7.56
CA THR A 126 1.18 6.98 7.50
C THR A 126 0.63 6.72 8.91
N ILE A 127 1.43 6.12 9.78
CA ILE A 127 1.07 5.84 11.18
C ILE A 127 0.77 7.15 11.92
N SER A 128 1.62 8.17 11.78
CA SER A 128 1.37 9.48 12.41
C SER A 128 0.04 10.10 11.98
N SER A 129 -0.32 9.98 10.69
CA SER A 129 -1.60 10.47 10.19
C SER A 129 -2.80 9.70 10.77
N GLN A 130 -2.68 8.38 10.94
CA GLN A 130 -3.73 7.54 11.51
C GLN A 130 -3.88 7.77 13.02
N LEU A 131 -2.76 7.87 13.75
CA LEU A 131 -2.74 8.19 15.19
C LEU A 131 -3.34 9.56 15.49
N LEU A 132 -3.08 10.56 14.63
CA LEU A 132 -3.68 11.88 14.82
C LEU A 132 -5.20 11.84 14.71
N VAL A 133 -5.73 11.06 13.76
CA VAL A 133 -7.17 10.91 13.56
C VAL A 133 -7.81 10.17 14.73
N THR A 134 -7.23 9.05 15.18
CA THR A 134 -7.77 8.32 16.34
C THR A 134 -7.66 9.14 17.61
N SER A 135 -6.57 9.86 17.84
CA SER A 135 -6.41 10.76 18.98
C SER A 135 -7.42 11.91 18.97
N SER A 136 -7.75 12.45 17.79
CA SER A 136 -8.73 13.53 17.66
C SER A 136 -10.14 13.04 17.96
N SER A 137 -10.55 11.91 17.38
CA SER A 137 -11.85 11.29 17.69
C SER A 137 -11.95 10.90 19.15
N LEU A 138 -10.90 10.28 19.71
CA LEU A 138 -10.87 9.92 21.13
C LEU A 138 -11.03 11.16 22.02
N THR A 139 -10.28 12.24 21.76
CA THR A 139 -10.39 13.48 22.54
C THR A 139 -11.77 14.11 22.41
N GLU A 140 -12.34 14.15 21.20
CA GLU A 140 -13.67 14.70 20.95
C GLU A 140 -14.76 13.88 21.65
N ASP A 141 -14.66 12.56 21.63
CA ASP A 141 -15.59 11.64 22.31
C ASP A 141 -15.49 11.75 23.83
N PHE A 142 -14.27 11.75 24.38
CA PHE A 142 -14.04 11.97 25.82
C PHE A 142 -14.52 13.36 26.27
N TYR A 143 -14.29 14.39 25.46
CA TYR A 143 -14.74 15.75 25.75
C TYR A 143 -16.27 15.85 25.77
N LYS A 144 -16.95 15.26 24.77
CA LYS A 144 -18.43 15.18 24.73
C LYS A 144 -18.99 14.39 25.91
N LEU A 145 -18.35 13.27 26.27
CA LEU A 145 -18.75 12.44 27.40
C LEU A 145 -18.64 13.17 28.74
N ILE A 146 -17.54 13.91 28.97
CA ILE A 146 -17.31 14.67 30.21
C ILE A 146 -18.23 15.89 30.31
N ARG A 147 -18.51 16.57 29.20
CA ARG A 147 -19.36 17.78 29.18
C ARG A 147 -20.86 17.46 29.29
N GLY A 148 -21.26 16.20 29.16
CA GLY A 148 -22.66 15.77 29.30
C GLY A 148 -23.57 16.21 28.15
N ASP A 149 -23.00 16.70 27.04
CA ASP A 149 -23.77 17.02 25.84
C ASP A 149 -24.16 15.71 25.15
N LYS A 150 -25.35 15.22 25.50
CA LYS A 150 -26.12 14.34 24.64
C LYS A 150 -26.41 15.14 23.37
N ALA A 151 -25.59 14.94 22.34
CA ALA A 151 -25.88 15.42 21.00
C ALA A 151 -27.24 14.84 20.59
N ASN A 152 -28.23 15.72 20.51
CA ASN A 152 -29.52 15.38 19.92
C ASN A 152 -29.30 14.90 18.47
N ALA A 153 -30.07 13.86 18.13
CA ALA A 153 -30.09 13.11 16.89
C ALA A 153 -30.11 13.95 15.61
#